data_AF-A0AAN8IMA4-F1
#
_entry.id   AF-A0AAN8IMA4-F1
#
_cell.length_a   1.000
_cell.length_b   1.000
_cell.length_c   1.000
_cell.angle_alpha   90.00
_cell.angle_beta   90.00
_cell.angle_gamma   90.00
#
_symmetry.space_group_name_H-M   'P 1'
#
loop_
_entity.id
_entity.type
_entity.pdbx_description
1 polymer ?
#
loop_
_entity_poly.entity_id
_entity_poly.type
_entity_poly.pdbx_seq_one_letter_code
_entity_poly.pdbx_strand_id
1 'polypeptide(L)'
;MRDHGVYNNYGLEICMGLSLLCGAVASTIYHLCPNSITYNLDTPFIQLLCILIILKLFGNRRETVKAQTVNMAAVFVIFVNSIITMFAKRSLTRSLVIICLPFLVLVAISKVFRPTLSPGRRGIATKRPLFVSLIAITVNILMAITFILPADRIQSNQIVTVICLINAFLYFVYYVFSKWCFGEQLCQFSRICSAVAVFLWISALYFFLVEETDWALTPAQSRARNRPCVLMSFFDYHDLWHITSALASLVTLMAVSTIDDAVSALPRGALAVF
;
A
#
# COMPACT_ATOMS: atom_id res chain seq x y z
N MET A 1 6.13 14.30 28.40
CA MET A 1 5.98 14.13 26.93
C MET A 1 5.05 12.97 26.52
N ARG A 2 4.39 12.25 27.43
CA ARG A 2 3.46 11.15 27.07
C ARG A 2 2.04 11.60 26.71
N ASP A 3 1.72 12.89 26.80
CA ASP A 3 0.34 13.38 26.64
C ASP A 3 0.16 14.32 25.45
N HIS A 4 1.19 14.51 24.61
CA HIS A 4 1.17 15.40 23.46
C HIS A 4 1.49 14.63 22.18
N GLY A 5 0.88 15.06 21.09
CA GLY A 5 1.05 14.48 19.76
C GLY A 5 0.53 13.06 19.65
N VAL A 6 0.75 12.52 18.47
CA VAL A 6 0.42 11.14 18.15
C VAL A 6 1.48 10.20 18.76
N TYR A 7 1.14 8.94 19.00
CA TYR A 7 2.13 7.96 19.46
C TYR A 7 3.20 7.69 18.39
N ASN A 8 4.46 7.91 18.74
CA ASN A 8 5.59 7.67 17.85
C ASN A 8 6.07 6.22 17.96
N ASN A 9 5.67 5.40 17.00
CA ASN A 9 6.13 4.02 16.87
C ASN A 9 7.32 3.92 15.91
N TYR A 10 8.53 4.24 16.40
CA TYR A 10 9.75 4.17 15.57
C TYR A 10 10.04 2.77 15.03
N GLY A 11 9.69 1.71 15.78
CA GLY A 11 9.84 0.33 15.30
C GLY A 11 9.01 0.07 14.04
N LEU A 12 7.79 0.59 13.99
CA LEU A 12 6.93 0.49 12.83
C LEU A 12 7.49 1.26 11.62
N GLU A 13 8.10 2.42 11.83
CA GLU A 13 8.75 3.20 10.77
C GLU A 13 9.97 2.49 10.19
N ILE A 14 10.80 1.90 11.05
CA ILE A 14 11.93 1.06 10.63
C ILE A 14 11.43 -0.13 9.81
N CYS A 15 10.35 -0.80 10.24
CA CYS A 15 9.75 -1.90 9.49
C CYS A 15 9.26 -1.46 8.10
N MET A 16 8.64 -0.29 7.98
CA MET A 16 8.23 0.24 6.67
C MET A 16 9.42 0.49 5.75
N GLY A 17 10.46 1.15 6.26
CA GLY A 17 11.69 1.40 5.49
C GLY A 17 12.39 0.12 5.07
N LEU A 18 12.50 -0.86 5.98
CA LEU A 18 13.09 -2.16 5.69
C LEU A 18 12.26 -2.95 4.67
N SER A 19 10.92 -2.90 4.76
CA SER A 19 10.05 -3.53 3.77
C SER A 19 10.27 -2.94 2.36
N LEU A 20 10.38 -1.62 2.26
CA LEU A 20 10.68 -0.96 0.99
C LEU A 20 12.07 -1.36 0.44
N LEU A 21 13.08 -1.41 1.29
CA LEU A 21 14.44 -1.85 0.91
C LEU A 21 14.46 -3.30 0.44
N CYS A 22 13.84 -4.22 1.18
CA CYS A 22 13.74 -5.62 0.79
C CYS A 22 12.99 -5.80 -0.54
N GLY A 23 11.91 -5.02 -0.75
CA GLY A 23 11.21 -4.98 -2.03
C GLY A 23 12.10 -4.53 -3.19
N ALA A 24 12.92 -3.49 -2.99
CA ALA A 24 13.87 -3.02 -4.01
C ALA A 24 14.95 -4.05 -4.33
N VAL A 25 15.50 -4.73 -3.31
CA VAL A 25 16.47 -5.82 -3.51
C VAL A 25 15.83 -6.98 -4.27
N ALA A 26 14.62 -7.39 -3.90
CA ALA A 26 13.88 -8.46 -4.56
C ALA A 26 13.56 -8.14 -6.03
N SER A 27 13.15 -6.90 -6.32
CA SER A 27 12.92 -6.42 -7.68
C SER A 27 14.22 -6.41 -8.50
N THR A 28 15.34 -5.97 -7.91
CA THR A 28 16.66 -6.01 -8.57
C THR A 28 17.07 -7.43 -8.93
N ILE A 29 16.83 -8.41 -8.04
CA ILE A 29 17.13 -9.83 -8.30
C ILE A 29 16.36 -10.35 -9.52
N TYR A 30 15.11 -9.91 -9.73
CA TYR A 30 14.34 -10.26 -10.93
C TYR A 30 15.00 -9.73 -12.21
N HIS A 31 15.45 -8.48 -12.22
CA HIS A 31 16.12 -7.90 -13.40
C HIS A 31 17.50 -8.51 -13.67
N LEU A 32 18.19 -9.01 -12.64
CA LEU A 32 19.45 -9.75 -12.79
C LEU A 32 19.23 -11.16 -13.35
N CYS A 33 18.18 -11.86 -12.90
CA CYS A 33 17.88 -13.23 -13.31
C CYS A 33 16.36 -13.44 -13.44
N PRO A 34 15.76 -13.08 -14.60
CA PRO A 34 14.32 -13.12 -14.78
C PRO A 34 13.81 -14.55 -14.92
N ASN A 35 12.92 -14.95 -14.00
CA ASN A 35 12.19 -16.22 -14.05
C ASN A 35 10.88 -16.11 -13.24
N SER A 36 10.05 -17.16 -13.29
CA SER A 36 8.73 -17.16 -12.63
C SER A 36 8.77 -17.06 -11.11
N ILE A 37 9.89 -17.45 -10.48
CA ILE A 37 10.07 -17.37 -9.02
C ILE A 37 10.51 -15.95 -8.65
N THR A 38 11.54 -15.43 -9.31
CA THR A 38 12.09 -14.09 -9.03
C THR A 38 11.09 -12.99 -9.34
N TYR A 39 10.20 -13.19 -10.32
CA TYR A 39 9.09 -12.27 -10.64
C TYR A 39 8.14 -12.00 -9.47
N ASN A 40 8.00 -12.94 -8.53
CA ASN A 40 7.06 -12.83 -7.40
C ASN A 40 7.74 -12.50 -6.07
N LEU A 41 9.06 -12.27 -6.09
CA LEU A 41 9.86 -12.15 -4.88
C LEU A 41 9.65 -10.83 -4.14
N ASP A 42 9.33 -9.76 -4.86
CA ASP A 42 9.08 -8.40 -4.34
C ASP A 42 7.66 -8.21 -3.79
N THR A 43 6.72 -8.96 -4.36
CA THR A 43 5.29 -9.00 -4.05
C THR A 43 4.96 -9.06 -2.54
N PRO A 44 5.54 -9.96 -1.72
CA PRO A 44 5.24 -10.00 -0.28
C PRO A 44 5.67 -8.72 0.45
N PHE A 45 6.74 -8.06 0.02
CA PHE A 45 7.24 -6.83 0.64
C PHE A 45 6.36 -5.62 0.29
N ILE A 46 5.78 -5.61 -0.91
CA ILE A 46 4.78 -4.61 -1.30
C ILE A 46 3.50 -4.79 -0.47
N GLN A 47 3.01 -6.03 -0.33
CA GLN A 47 1.85 -6.34 0.52
C GLN A 47 2.09 -5.95 1.99
N LEU A 48 3.27 -6.27 2.51
CA LEU A 48 3.69 -5.90 3.86
C LEU A 48 3.71 -4.38 4.03
N LEU A 49 4.34 -3.64 3.12
CA LEU A 49 4.41 -2.19 3.18
C LEU A 49 3.01 -1.55 3.21
N CYS A 50 2.07 -2.03 2.39
CA CYS A 50 0.68 -1.58 2.40
C CYS A 50 0.02 -1.74 3.77
N ILE A 51 0.19 -2.90 4.40
CA ILE A 51 -0.36 -3.19 5.73
C ILE A 51 0.31 -2.33 6.80
N LEU A 52 1.63 -2.15 6.74
CA LEU A 52 2.37 -1.30 7.68
C LEU A 52 1.95 0.16 7.58
N ILE A 53 1.68 0.69 6.38
CA ILE A 53 1.13 2.05 6.18
C ILE A 53 -0.23 2.19 6.86
N ILE A 54 -1.14 1.22 6.69
CA ILE A 54 -2.44 1.24 7.37
C ILE A 54 -2.24 1.20 8.89
N LEU A 55 -1.38 0.32 9.40
CA LEU A 55 -1.08 0.21 10.83
C LEU A 55 -0.42 1.48 11.38
N LYS A 56 0.38 2.20 10.59
CA LYS A 56 1.00 3.48 10.97
C LYS A 56 -0.06 4.55 11.12
N LEU A 57 -0.89 4.74 10.09
CA LEU A 57 -1.94 5.76 10.10
C LEU A 57 -3.02 5.49 11.16
N PHE A 58 -3.41 4.22 11.35
CA PHE A 58 -4.39 3.82 12.35
C PHE A 58 -3.82 3.76 13.78
N GLY A 59 -2.69 3.07 13.93
CA GLY A 59 -2.14 2.68 15.23
C GLY A 59 -1.52 3.82 16.00
N ASN A 60 -0.89 4.77 15.32
CA ASN A 60 -0.26 5.92 15.96
C ASN A 60 -1.30 6.80 16.67
N ARG A 61 -2.50 6.97 16.08
CA ARG A 61 -3.59 7.78 16.67
C ARG A 61 -4.28 7.11 17.85
N ARG A 62 -4.25 5.78 17.94
CA ARG A 62 -5.03 5.02 18.94
C ARG A 62 -4.18 4.30 19.99
N GLU A 63 -2.85 4.30 19.84
CA GLU A 63 -1.92 3.61 20.73
C GLU A 63 -2.17 2.10 20.83
N THR A 64 -2.83 1.51 19.83
CA THR A 64 -3.26 0.11 19.88
C THR A 64 -2.22 -0.87 19.37
N VAL A 65 -1.27 -0.40 18.55
CA VAL A 65 -0.37 -1.29 17.79
C VAL A 65 0.95 -1.49 18.54
N LYS A 66 1.12 -2.69 19.09
CA LYS A 66 2.36 -3.14 19.73
C LYS A 66 3.34 -3.71 18.69
N ALA A 67 4.64 -3.60 18.96
CA ALA A 67 5.69 -4.16 18.08
C ALA A 67 5.52 -5.66 17.80
N GLN A 68 5.07 -6.43 18.80
CA GLN A 68 4.76 -7.86 18.65
C GLN A 68 3.70 -8.11 17.58
N THR A 69 2.63 -7.29 17.55
CA THR A 69 1.57 -7.41 16.54
C THR A 69 2.09 -7.11 15.14
N VAL A 70 2.98 -6.11 15.01
CA VAL A 70 3.61 -5.75 13.73
C VAL A 70 4.49 -6.89 13.21
N ASN A 71 5.35 -7.46 14.08
CA ASN A 71 6.22 -8.58 13.71
C ASN A 71 5.41 -9.81 13.30
N MET A 72 4.36 -10.15 14.06
CA MET A 72 3.46 -11.26 13.73
C MET A 72 2.74 -11.02 12.39
N ALA A 73 2.28 -9.80 12.12
CA ALA A 73 1.68 -9.46 10.84
C ALA A 73 2.68 -9.60 9.69
N ALA A 74 3.93 -9.15 9.87
CA ALA A 74 4.97 -9.28 8.85
C ALA A 74 5.27 -10.74 8.49
N VAL A 75 5.51 -11.57 9.51
CA VAL A 75 5.76 -13.01 9.31
C VAL A 75 4.56 -13.68 8.65
N PHE A 76 3.34 -13.37 9.10
CA PHE A 76 2.12 -13.94 8.55
C PHE A 76 1.93 -13.58 7.07
N VAL A 77 2.11 -12.32 6.69
CA VAL A 77 1.96 -11.86 5.29
C VAL A 77 2.97 -12.56 4.38
N ILE A 78 4.25 -12.60 4.78
CA ILE A 78 5.30 -13.24 3.99
C ILE A 78 5.04 -14.75 3.86
N PHE A 79 4.64 -15.40 4.95
CA PHE A 79 4.33 -16.83 4.97
C PHE A 79 3.13 -17.17 4.07
N VAL A 80 2.02 -16.44 4.21
CA VAL A 80 0.82 -16.64 3.39
C VAL A 80 1.12 -16.40 1.92
N ASN A 81 1.85 -15.33 1.59
CA ASN A 81 2.23 -15.06 0.21
C ASN A 81 3.11 -16.16 -0.38
N SER A 82 4.03 -16.72 0.42
CA SER A 82 4.88 -17.84 0.00
C SER A 82 4.04 -19.09 -0.31
N ILE A 83 3.05 -19.42 0.54
CA ILE A 83 2.10 -20.50 0.27
C ILE A 83 1.30 -20.25 -1.00
N ILE A 84 0.73 -19.04 -1.16
CA ILE A 84 -0.06 -18.69 -2.36
C ILE A 84 0.80 -18.84 -3.62
N THR A 85 2.06 -18.41 -3.58
CA THR A 85 3.00 -18.50 -4.70
C THR A 85 3.34 -19.95 -5.03
N MET A 86 3.65 -20.78 -4.01
CA MET A 86 3.95 -22.22 -4.21
C MET A 86 2.79 -22.99 -4.84
N PHE A 87 1.55 -22.67 -4.46
CA PHE A 87 0.36 -23.34 -4.95
C PHE A 87 -0.40 -22.54 -6.01
N ALA A 88 0.21 -21.53 -6.63
CA ALA A 88 -0.46 -20.62 -7.57
C ALA A 88 -1.06 -21.33 -8.79
N LYS A 89 -0.46 -22.45 -9.22
CA LYS A 89 -0.94 -23.26 -10.36
C LYS A 89 -2.18 -24.11 -10.04
N ARG A 90 -2.55 -24.29 -8.77
CA ARG A 90 -3.69 -25.10 -8.38
C ARG A 90 -4.96 -24.25 -8.39
N SER A 91 -5.99 -24.71 -9.11
CA SER A 91 -7.30 -24.05 -9.16
C SER A 91 -7.91 -23.83 -7.76
N LEU A 92 -7.69 -24.78 -6.83
CA LEU A 92 -8.13 -24.66 -5.45
C LEU A 92 -7.55 -23.42 -4.74
N THR A 93 -6.25 -23.15 -4.88
CA THR A 93 -5.60 -21.98 -4.27
C THR A 93 -6.18 -20.69 -4.79
N ARG A 94 -6.43 -20.63 -6.12
CA ARG A 94 -7.09 -19.50 -6.76
C ARG A 94 -8.48 -19.29 -6.14
N SER A 95 -9.33 -20.32 -6.09
CA SER A 95 -10.67 -20.22 -5.48
C SER A 95 -10.63 -19.82 -4.00
N LEU A 96 -9.68 -20.33 -3.22
CA LEU A 96 -9.53 -19.98 -1.81
C LEU A 96 -9.13 -18.52 -1.60
N VAL A 97 -8.16 -18.00 -2.36
CA VAL A 97 -7.77 -16.58 -2.30
C VAL A 97 -8.97 -15.70 -2.65
N ILE A 98 -9.69 -16.09 -3.70
CA ILE A 98 -10.86 -15.39 -4.23
C ILE A 98 -12.03 -15.31 -3.23
N ILE A 99 -12.25 -16.36 -2.43
CA ILE A 99 -13.35 -16.39 -1.45
C ILE A 99 -12.91 -15.82 -0.08
N CYS A 100 -11.75 -16.24 0.42
CA CYS A 100 -11.31 -15.91 1.78
C CYS A 100 -10.79 -14.48 1.90
N LEU A 101 -10.11 -13.96 0.87
CA LEU A 101 -9.48 -12.64 0.93
C LEU A 101 -10.51 -11.50 1.04
N PRO A 102 -11.59 -11.45 0.24
CA PRO A 102 -12.63 -10.44 0.42
C PRO A 102 -13.23 -10.49 1.83
N PHE A 103 -13.51 -11.68 2.36
CA PHE A 103 -14.03 -11.82 3.72
C PHE A 103 -13.07 -11.25 4.78
N LEU A 104 -11.77 -11.57 4.69
CA LEU A 104 -10.76 -11.01 5.59
C LEU A 104 -10.67 -9.48 5.48
N VAL A 105 -10.73 -8.94 4.27
CA VAL A 105 -10.73 -7.49 4.04
C VAL A 105 -11.98 -6.83 4.62
N LEU A 106 -13.16 -7.43 4.47
CA LEU A 106 -14.41 -6.93 5.08
C LEU A 106 -14.30 -6.88 6.61
N VAL A 107 -13.78 -7.94 7.23
CA VAL A 107 -13.53 -7.98 8.68
C VAL A 107 -12.53 -6.89 9.08
N ALA A 108 -11.45 -6.71 8.33
CA ALA A 108 -10.45 -5.67 8.60
C ALA A 108 -11.04 -4.25 8.51
N ILE A 109 -11.77 -3.94 7.43
CA ILE A 109 -12.47 -2.66 7.23
C ILE A 109 -13.43 -2.40 8.39
N SER A 110 -14.22 -3.40 8.80
CA SER A 110 -15.18 -3.24 9.91
C SER A 110 -14.52 -2.87 11.24
N LYS A 111 -13.29 -3.36 11.48
CA LYS A 111 -12.50 -3.05 12.68
C LYS A 111 -11.82 -1.70 12.60
N VAL A 112 -11.21 -1.38 11.44
CA VAL A 112 -10.46 -0.14 11.21
C VAL A 112 -11.38 1.08 11.20
N PHE A 113 -12.54 0.98 10.52
CA PHE A 113 -13.53 2.05 10.45
C PHE A 113 -14.54 2.01 11.60
N ARG A 114 -14.29 1.21 12.64
CA ARG A 114 -15.17 1.19 13.81
C ARG A 114 -15.12 2.57 14.48
N PRO A 115 -16.24 3.29 14.60
CA PRO A 115 -16.25 4.60 15.24
C PRO A 115 -15.81 4.43 16.69
N THR A 116 -14.71 5.09 17.06
CA THR A 116 -14.37 5.28 18.47
C THR A 116 -15.33 6.32 19.01
N LEU A 117 -16.31 5.85 19.81
CA LEU A 117 -17.22 6.75 20.51
C LEU A 117 -16.42 7.54 21.56
N SER A 118 -15.98 8.75 21.21
CA SER A 118 -15.64 9.73 22.24
C SER A 118 -16.95 10.25 22.84
N PRO A 119 -17.10 10.25 24.18
CA PRO A 119 -18.31 10.74 24.84
C PRO A 119 -18.35 12.27 24.76
N GLY A 120 -18.78 12.83 23.62
CA GLY A 120 -18.92 14.28 23.47
C GLY A 120 -19.26 14.81 22.07
N ARG A 121 -19.03 14.04 20.98
CA ARG A 121 -19.28 14.49 19.59
C ARG A 121 -20.20 13.55 18.79
N ARG A 122 -21.39 13.26 19.33
CA ARG A 122 -22.27 12.16 18.89
C ARG A 122 -22.89 12.26 17.48
N GLY A 123 -23.01 13.44 16.87
CA GLY A 123 -23.84 13.63 15.66
C GLY A 123 -23.12 13.53 14.31
N ILE A 124 -21.94 14.15 14.17
CA ILE A 124 -21.22 14.29 12.89
C ILE A 124 -20.07 13.25 12.77
N ALA A 125 -19.47 12.86 13.90
CA ALA A 125 -18.34 11.91 13.94
C ALA A 125 -18.75 10.45 13.64
N THR A 126 -20.03 10.10 13.79
CA THR A 126 -20.55 8.74 13.62
C THR A 126 -20.93 8.38 12.19
N LYS A 127 -21.40 9.34 11.37
CA LYS A 127 -21.88 9.07 9.99
C LYS A 127 -20.76 8.97 8.95
N ARG A 128 -19.66 9.72 9.12
CA ARG A 128 -18.52 9.77 8.18
C ARG A 128 -17.73 8.45 8.05
N PRO A 129 -17.35 7.74 9.14
CA PRO A 129 -16.62 6.47 9.01
C PRO A 129 -17.48 5.35 8.39
N LEU A 130 -18.81 5.41 8.55
CA LEU A 130 -19.76 4.48 7.93
C LEU A 130 -19.86 4.64 6.41
N PHE A 131 -19.87 5.88 5.91
CA PHE A 131 -19.93 6.12 4.46
C PHE A 131 -18.63 5.67 3.77
N VAL A 132 -17.48 5.95 4.39
CA VAL A 132 -16.18 5.55 3.84
C VAL A 132 -15.97 4.04 3.91
N SER A 133 -16.42 3.39 4.99
CA SER A 133 -16.38 1.93 5.06
C SER A 133 -17.26 1.28 3.99
N LEU A 134 -18.44 1.84 3.70
CA LEU A 134 -19.28 1.38 2.58
C LEU A 134 -18.58 1.53 1.23
N ILE A 135 -17.95 2.67 0.95
CA ILE A 135 -17.15 2.86 -0.28
C ILE A 135 -16.03 1.82 -0.37
N ALA A 136 -15.25 1.64 0.70
CA ALA A 136 -14.17 0.67 0.72
C ALA A 136 -14.69 -0.76 0.49
N ILE A 137 -15.81 -1.13 1.09
CA ILE A 137 -16.49 -2.41 0.88
C ILE A 137 -16.91 -2.56 -0.59
N THR A 138 -17.58 -1.56 -1.16
CA THR A 138 -18.03 -1.60 -2.56
C THR A 138 -16.85 -1.73 -3.53
N VAL A 139 -15.78 -0.96 -3.35
CA VAL A 139 -14.58 -1.06 -4.20
C VAL A 139 -13.96 -2.46 -4.11
N ASN A 140 -13.83 -3.02 -2.91
CA ASN A 140 -13.27 -4.38 -2.75
C ASN A 140 -14.17 -5.47 -3.35
N ILE A 141 -15.50 -5.33 -3.28
CA ILE A 141 -16.43 -6.26 -3.94
C ILE A 141 -16.34 -6.13 -5.47
N LEU A 142 -16.30 -4.91 -6.01
CA LEU A 142 -16.14 -4.69 -7.45
C LEU A 142 -14.83 -5.27 -7.96
N MET A 143 -13.72 -5.01 -7.24
CA MET A 143 -12.43 -5.62 -7.53
C MET A 143 -12.48 -7.14 -7.49
N ALA A 144 -13.14 -7.68 -6.48
CA ALA A 144 -13.34 -9.12 -6.38
C ALA A 144 -13.97 -9.62 -7.68
N ILE A 145 -15.11 -9.04 -8.11
CA ILE A 145 -15.79 -9.42 -9.34
C ILE A 145 -14.89 -9.26 -10.60
N THR A 146 -14.17 -8.14 -10.73
CA THR A 146 -13.38 -7.85 -11.95
C THR A 146 -12.10 -8.68 -12.07
N PHE A 147 -11.46 -9.04 -10.96
CA PHE A 147 -10.22 -9.84 -10.98
C PHE A 147 -10.49 -11.35 -10.84
N ILE A 148 -11.65 -11.75 -10.31
CA ILE A 148 -12.03 -13.16 -10.09
C ILE A 148 -12.60 -13.80 -11.36
N LEU A 149 -13.40 -13.07 -12.13
CA LEU A 149 -14.17 -13.63 -13.24
C LEU A 149 -13.40 -13.86 -14.56
N PRO A 150 -12.38 -13.06 -14.95
CA PRO A 150 -11.69 -13.24 -16.22
C PRO A 150 -10.23 -13.76 -16.15
N ALA A 151 -9.67 -14.03 -14.97
CA ALA A 151 -8.21 -14.12 -14.82
C ALA A 151 -7.61 -15.54 -15.00
N ASP A 152 -7.33 -15.90 -16.25
CA ASP A 152 -6.33 -16.94 -16.57
C ASP A 152 -4.91 -16.35 -16.72
N ARG A 153 -4.76 -15.02 -16.73
CA ARG A 153 -3.48 -14.32 -16.97
C ARG A 153 -2.78 -13.75 -15.73
N ILE A 154 -3.49 -13.56 -14.61
CA ILE A 154 -2.94 -12.93 -13.39
C ILE A 154 -2.70 -13.99 -12.31
N GLN A 155 -1.52 -13.97 -11.68
CA GLN A 155 -1.21 -14.90 -10.60
C GLN A 155 -1.92 -14.50 -9.30
N SER A 156 -2.32 -15.51 -8.49
CA SER A 156 -3.15 -15.30 -7.30
C SER A 156 -2.54 -14.36 -6.26
N ASN A 157 -1.21 -14.36 -6.12
CA ASN A 157 -0.49 -13.45 -5.22
C ASN A 157 -0.52 -11.99 -5.70
N GLN A 158 -0.51 -11.75 -7.01
CA GLN A 158 -0.63 -10.40 -7.58
C GLN A 158 -2.03 -9.81 -7.34
N ILE A 159 -3.08 -10.65 -7.38
CA ILE A 159 -4.44 -10.24 -7.00
C ILE A 159 -4.47 -9.72 -5.55
N VAL A 160 -3.81 -10.44 -4.63
CA VAL A 160 -3.69 -10.02 -3.23
C VAL A 160 -2.97 -8.67 -3.13
N THR A 161 -1.88 -8.48 -3.88
CA THR A 161 -1.12 -7.23 -3.90
C THR A 161 -1.95 -6.04 -4.37
N VAL A 162 -2.71 -6.20 -5.45
CA VAL A 162 -3.58 -5.12 -5.96
C VAL A 162 -4.64 -4.75 -4.93
N ILE A 163 -5.22 -5.74 -4.23
CA ILE A 163 -6.16 -5.51 -3.13
C ILE A 163 -5.49 -4.77 -1.97
N CYS A 164 -4.28 -5.16 -1.56
CA CYS A 164 -3.53 -4.47 -0.52
C CYS A 164 -3.23 -3.01 -0.89
N LEU A 165 -2.79 -2.76 -2.13
CA LEU A 165 -2.49 -1.42 -2.65
C LEU A 165 -3.73 -0.53 -2.63
N ILE A 166 -4.86 -1.01 -3.14
CA ILE A 166 -6.09 -0.22 -3.19
C ILE A 166 -6.62 0.06 -1.78
N ASN A 167 -6.57 -0.90 -0.86
CA ASN A 167 -6.97 -0.66 0.52
C ASN A 167 -6.06 0.34 1.23
N ALA A 168 -4.74 0.25 1.04
CA ALA A 168 -3.80 1.21 1.60
C ALA A 168 -4.03 2.62 1.04
N PHE A 169 -4.26 2.74 -0.28
CA PHE A 169 -4.59 4.00 -0.93
C PHE A 169 -5.91 4.60 -0.42
N LEU A 170 -6.98 3.81 -0.37
CA LEU A 170 -8.29 4.24 0.16
C LEU A 170 -8.17 4.71 1.60
N TYR A 171 -7.43 3.99 2.44
CA TYR A 171 -7.23 4.39 3.83
C TYR A 171 -6.39 5.66 3.96
N PHE A 172 -5.35 5.82 3.15
CA PHE A 172 -4.55 7.05 3.10
C PHE A 172 -5.40 8.26 2.67
N VAL A 173 -6.18 8.14 1.60
CA VAL A 173 -7.08 9.20 1.13
C VAL A 173 -8.11 9.55 2.20
N TYR A 174 -8.72 8.54 2.83
CA TYR A 174 -9.62 8.75 3.97
C TYR A 174 -8.96 9.53 5.10
N TYR A 175 -7.73 9.15 5.46
CA TYR A 175 -7.00 9.78 6.55
C TYR A 175 -6.73 11.26 6.25
N VAL A 176 -6.17 11.56 5.07
CA VAL A 176 -5.92 12.95 4.62
C VAL A 176 -7.21 13.75 4.56
N PHE A 177 -8.28 13.18 4.01
CA PHE A 177 -9.60 13.82 3.93
C PHE A 177 -10.17 14.11 5.33
N SER A 178 -9.98 13.19 6.28
CA SER A 178 -10.38 13.39 7.68
C SER A 178 -9.62 14.56 8.30
N LYS A 179 -8.29 14.62 8.14
CA LYS A 179 -7.48 15.76 8.62
C LYS A 179 -7.98 17.08 8.04
N TRP A 180 -8.24 17.13 6.73
CA TRP A 180 -8.78 18.33 6.09
C TRP A 180 -10.15 18.73 6.64
N CYS A 181 -11.08 17.78 6.78
CA CYS A 181 -12.42 18.01 7.32
C CYS A 181 -12.43 18.49 8.78
N PHE A 182 -11.43 18.10 9.57
CA PHE A 182 -11.28 18.51 10.96
C PHE A 182 -10.32 19.68 11.14
N GLY A 183 -9.79 20.25 10.05
CA GLY A 183 -8.87 21.40 10.09
C GLY A 183 -7.49 21.08 10.66
N GLU A 184 -7.11 19.80 10.78
CA GLU A 184 -5.75 19.43 11.19
C GLU A 184 -4.79 19.70 10.03
N GLN A 185 -3.86 20.65 10.21
CA GLN A 185 -2.90 20.99 9.18
C GLN A 185 -1.78 19.95 9.04
N LEU A 186 -1.20 19.90 7.84
CA LEU A 186 0.01 19.14 7.52
C LEU A 186 1.23 20.06 7.66
N CYS A 187 2.33 19.53 8.20
CA CYS A 187 3.59 20.28 8.25
C CYS A 187 4.07 20.58 6.82
N GLN A 188 4.90 21.63 6.66
CA GLN A 188 5.37 22.04 5.33
C GLN A 188 6.15 20.91 4.62
N PHE A 189 6.97 20.19 5.37
CA PHE A 189 7.73 19.06 4.84
C PHE A 189 6.81 17.96 4.28
N SER A 190 5.83 17.50 5.07
CA SER A 190 4.86 16.49 4.63
C SER A 190 4.03 16.96 3.41
N ARG A 191 3.67 18.26 3.34
CA ARG A 191 2.99 18.83 2.17
C ARG A 191 3.86 18.76 0.91
N ILE A 192 5.14 19.13 1.01
CA ILE A 192 6.08 19.06 -0.12
C ILE A 192 6.28 17.61 -0.55
N CYS A 193 6.54 16.70 0.38
CA CYS A 193 6.68 15.28 0.08
C CYS A 193 5.43 14.70 -0.58
N SER A 194 4.23 15.04 -0.09
CA SER A 194 2.97 14.58 -0.68
C SER A 194 2.80 15.08 -2.13
N ALA A 195 3.09 16.36 -2.39
CA ALA A 195 3.00 16.93 -3.74
C ALA A 195 4.01 16.29 -4.71
N VAL A 196 5.26 16.10 -4.27
CA VAL A 196 6.30 15.44 -5.06
C VAL A 196 5.93 13.98 -5.32
N ALA A 197 5.41 13.27 -4.33
CA ALA A 197 4.95 11.88 -4.49
C ALA A 197 3.83 11.78 -5.54
N VAL A 198 2.85 12.67 -5.52
CA VAL A 198 1.76 12.70 -6.52
C VAL A 198 2.32 12.91 -7.93
N PHE A 199 3.22 13.89 -8.10
CA PHE A 199 3.86 14.15 -9.39
C PHE A 199 4.64 12.94 -9.91
N LEU A 200 5.41 12.28 -9.04
CA LEU A 200 6.19 11.09 -9.39
C LEU A 200 5.28 9.90 -9.72
N TRP A 201 4.18 9.69 -8.99
CA TRP A 201 3.20 8.63 -9.29
C TRP A 201 2.49 8.85 -10.63
N ILE A 202 2.14 10.11 -10.96
CA ILE A 202 1.56 10.45 -12.27
C ILE A 202 2.57 10.14 -13.39
N SER A 203 3.84 10.52 -13.19
CA SER A 203 4.92 10.25 -14.14
C SER A 203 5.15 8.74 -14.32
N ALA A 204 5.17 7.99 -13.22
CA ALA A 204 5.29 6.54 -13.22
C ALA A 204 4.13 5.87 -13.96
N LEU A 205 2.89 6.32 -13.72
CA LEU A 205 1.73 5.79 -14.42
C LEU A 205 1.79 6.07 -15.92
N TYR A 206 2.21 7.27 -16.32
CA TYR A 206 2.41 7.60 -17.73
C TYR A 206 3.40 6.63 -18.39
N PHE A 207 4.56 6.40 -17.79
CA PHE A 207 5.55 5.47 -18.33
C PHE A 207 5.10 4.01 -18.29
N PHE A 208 4.36 3.59 -17.26
CA PHE A 208 3.80 2.25 -17.15
C PHE A 208 2.83 1.91 -18.28
N LEU A 209 2.01 2.87 -18.70
CA LEU A 209 1.02 2.68 -19.76
C LEU A 209 1.65 2.58 -21.17
N VAL A 210 2.95 2.92 -21.30
CA VAL A 210 3.72 2.69 -22.52
C VAL A 210 4.33 1.30 -22.44
N GLU A 211 3.57 0.29 -22.90
CA GLU A 211 4.02 -1.11 -22.87
C GLU A 211 5.17 -1.37 -23.85
N GLU A 212 6.37 -1.64 -23.33
CA GLU A 212 7.52 -2.10 -24.13
C GLU A 212 7.99 -3.53 -23.76
N THR A 213 7.61 -4.03 -22.58
CA THR A 213 8.07 -5.32 -22.05
C THR A 213 6.90 -6.27 -21.76
N ASP A 214 7.04 -7.54 -22.14
CA ASP A 214 6.05 -8.58 -21.84
C ASP A 214 6.72 -9.79 -21.19
N TRP A 215 6.38 -10.03 -19.92
CA TRP A 215 6.93 -11.12 -19.11
C TRP A 215 6.40 -12.50 -19.52
N ALA A 216 5.30 -12.56 -20.27
CA ALA A 216 4.73 -13.82 -20.76
C ALA A 216 5.45 -14.35 -22.01
N LEU A 217 6.28 -13.52 -22.65
CA LEU A 217 7.05 -13.87 -23.84
C LEU A 217 8.46 -14.35 -23.48
N THR A 218 9.11 -15.05 -24.43
CA THR A 218 10.54 -15.37 -24.29
C THR A 218 11.39 -14.08 -24.33
N PRO A 219 12.59 -14.06 -23.73
CA PRO A 219 13.46 -12.88 -23.77
C PRO A 219 13.80 -12.39 -25.18
N ALA A 220 13.85 -13.28 -26.18
CA ALA A 220 14.05 -12.89 -27.57
C ALA A 220 12.82 -12.19 -28.18
N GLN A 221 11.62 -12.72 -27.92
CA GLN A 221 10.36 -12.13 -28.38
C GLN A 221 10.05 -10.80 -27.68
N SER A 222 10.35 -10.69 -26.39
CA SER A 222 10.20 -9.44 -25.63
C SER A 222 11.14 -8.37 -26.18
N ARG A 223 12.42 -8.69 -26.42
CA ARG A 223 13.40 -7.76 -27.03
C ARG A 223 13.01 -7.25 -28.41
N ALA A 224 12.24 -8.02 -29.18
CA ALA A 224 11.75 -7.59 -30.49
C ALA A 224 10.72 -6.44 -30.41
N ARG A 225 10.18 -6.15 -29.22
CA ARG A 225 9.26 -5.02 -28.97
C ARG A 225 9.97 -3.72 -28.58
N ASN A 226 11.26 -3.78 -28.24
CA ASN A 226 12.01 -2.63 -27.75
C ASN A 226 12.05 -1.49 -28.78
N ARG A 227 11.88 -0.26 -28.31
CA ARG A 227 12.03 0.95 -29.11
C ARG A 227 13.37 1.64 -28.80
N PRO A 228 13.78 2.65 -29.59
CA PRO A 228 14.95 3.46 -29.25
C PRO A 228 14.80 4.10 -27.86
N CYS A 229 15.87 4.10 -27.08
CA CYS A 229 15.87 4.66 -25.72
C CYS A 229 15.58 6.17 -25.75
N VAL A 230 14.83 6.64 -24.74
CA VAL A 230 14.25 8.00 -24.72
C VAL A 230 15.15 8.99 -24.00
N LEU A 231 15.80 8.56 -22.92
CA LEU A 231 16.63 9.43 -22.09
C LEU A 231 18.10 9.02 -22.18
N MET A 232 18.95 9.97 -22.56
CA MET A 232 20.41 9.81 -22.69
C MET A 232 20.85 8.66 -23.60
N SER A 233 19.99 8.20 -24.52
CA SER A 233 20.22 6.99 -25.33
C SER A 233 20.52 5.74 -24.49
N PHE A 234 20.06 5.71 -23.24
CA PHE A 234 20.33 4.63 -22.30
C PHE A 234 19.04 4.10 -21.64
N PHE A 235 18.17 4.99 -21.17
CA PHE A 235 16.94 4.58 -20.48
C PHE A 235 15.75 4.55 -21.42
N ASP A 236 15.02 3.43 -21.40
CA ASP A 236 13.73 3.29 -22.07
C ASP A 236 12.55 3.68 -21.14
N TYR A 237 11.32 3.52 -21.62
CA TYR A 237 10.13 3.84 -20.83
C TYR A 237 9.95 2.95 -19.60
N HIS A 238 10.37 1.68 -19.68
CA HIS A 238 10.27 0.72 -18.59
C HIS A 238 11.24 1.07 -17.46
N ASP A 239 12.47 1.46 -17.79
CA ASP A 239 13.44 1.95 -16.82
C ASP A 239 12.96 3.23 -16.13
N LEU A 240 12.40 4.17 -16.91
CA LEU A 240 11.85 5.42 -16.38
C LEU A 240 10.65 5.16 -15.46
N TRP A 241 9.81 4.18 -15.77
CA TRP A 241 8.75 3.73 -14.87
C TRP A 241 9.33 3.19 -13.54
N HIS A 242 10.35 2.34 -13.58
CA HIS A 242 10.99 1.82 -12.36
C HIS A 242 11.63 2.93 -11.52
N ILE A 243 12.38 3.85 -12.14
CA ILE A 243 13.01 4.98 -11.44
C ILE A 243 11.96 5.87 -10.79
N THR A 244 10.94 6.28 -11.54
CA THR A 244 9.91 7.20 -11.04
C THR A 244 9.03 6.56 -9.97
N SER A 245 8.64 5.30 -10.12
CA SER A 245 7.83 4.58 -9.12
C SER A 245 8.61 4.27 -7.83
N ALA A 246 9.91 3.97 -7.92
CA ALA A 246 10.77 3.78 -6.75
C ALA A 246 10.92 5.08 -5.95
N LEU A 247 11.19 6.20 -6.63
CA LEU A 247 11.24 7.52 -6.00
C LEU A 247 9.87 7.92 -5.43
N ALA A 248 8.78 7.67 -6.16
CA ALA A 248 7.43 7.94 -5.68
C ALA A 248 7.14 7.19 -4.37
N SER A 249 7.50 5.90 -4.31
CA SER A 249 7.30 5.05 -3.12
C SER A 249 8.10 5.55 -1.92
N LEU A 250 9.36 5.93 -2.11
CA LEU A 250 10.21 6.49 -1.05
C LEU A 250 9.64 7.82 -0.53
N VAL A 251 9.25 8.72 -1.43
CA VAL A 251 8.70 10.03 -1.04
C VAL A 251 7.31 9.88 -0.40
N THR A 252 6.49 8.92 -0.84
CA THR A 252 5.24 8.55 -0.15
C THR A 252 5.52 8.10 1.27
N LEU A 253 6.54 7.27 1.49
CA LEU A 253 6.89 6.81 2.83
C LEU A 253 7.32 7.99 3.73
N MET A 254 8.12 8.92 3.21
CA MET A 254 8.47 10.15 3.94
C MET A 254 7.25 11.01 4.27
N ALA A 255 6.33 11.17 3.32
CA ALA A 255 5.08 11.92 3.53
C ALA A 255 4.21 11.28 4.61
N VAL A 256 4.05 9.95 4.60
CA VAL A 256 3.30 9.17 5.60
C VAL A 256 3.96 9.23 6.98
N SER A 257 5.28 9.15 7.06
CA SER A 257 6.00 9.21 8.35
C SER A 257 5.84 10.55 9.06
N THR A 258 5.81 11.64 8.29
CA THR A 258 5.77 13.03 8.79
C THR A 258 4.37 13.65 8.79
N ILE A 259 3.34 12.88 8.43
CA ILE A 259 1.97 13.38 8.23
C ILE A 259 1.35 14.00 9.50
N ASP A 260 1.84 13.60 10.68
CA ASP A 260 1.33 14.00 11.98
C ASP A 260 2.24 14.97 12.74
N ASP A 261 3.37 15.39 12.15
CA ASP A 261 4.35 16.21 12.86
C ASP A 261 3.79 17.58 13.28
N ALA A 262 2.86 18.14 12.50
CA ALA A 262 2.21 19.41 12.81
C ALA A 262 1.33 19.37 14.07
N VAL A 263 0.88 18.18 14.50
CA VAL A 263 0.06 18.01 15.70
C VAL A 263 0.87 17.49 16.89
N SER A 264 2.20 17.35 16.75
CA SER A 264 3.10 16.83 17.80
C SER A 264 3.06 17.64 19.10
N ALA A 265 2.82 18.96 19.01
CA ALA A 265 2.73 19.85 20.16
C ALA A 265 1.31 19.93 20.77
N LEU A 266 0.29 19.33 20.16
CA LEU A 266 -1.08 19.37 20.68
C LEU A 266 -1.28 18.29 21.75
N PRO A 267 -2.04 18.55 22.83
CA PRO A 267 -2.44 17.50 23.76
C PRO A 267 -3.22 16.38 23.05
N ARG A 268 -3.01 15.11 23.41
CA ARG A 268 -3.67 13.94 22.79
C ARG A 268 -5.19 14.03 22.79
N GLY A 269 -5.78 14.54 23.88
CA GLY A 269 -7.23 14.75 23.99
C GLY A 269 -7.79 15.84 23.06
N ALA A 270 -6.93 16.69 22.50
CA ALA A 270 -7.29 17.74 21.55
C ALA A 270 -7.20 17.31 20.08
N LEU A 271 -6.66 16.11 19.80
CA LEU A 271 -6.65 15.55 18.45
C LEU A 271 -8.09 15.32 17.96
N ALA A 272 -8.38 15.68 16.72
CA ALA A 272 -9.73 15.60 16.17
C ALA A 272 -9.93 14.33 15.33
N VAL A 273 -8.85 13.80 14.76
CA VAL A 273 -8.83 12.61 13.89
C VAL A 273 -8.45 11.36 14.68
N PHE A 274 -9.32 10.35 14.66
CA PHE A 274 -9.10 9.00 15.23
C PHE A 274 -9.63 7.90 14.32
#